data_AF-A0A1H0R6X0-F1
#
_entry.id   AF-A0A1H0R6X0-F1
#
_cell.length_a   1.000
_cell.length_b   1.000
_cell.length_c   1.000
_cell.angle_alpha   90.00
_cell.angle_beta   90.00
_cell.angle_gamma   90.00
#
_symmetry.space_group_name_H-M   'P 1'
#
loop_
_entity.id
_entity.type
_entity.pdbx_description
1 polymer ?
#
loop_
_entity_poly.entity_id
_entity_poly.type
_entity_poly.pdbx_seq_one_letter_code
_entity_poly.pdbx_strand_id
1 'polypeptide(L)' 'MTDFVDYRGQPIAVDDRIRIAPTRTRRGVPAYLGGEEGRVVSLGRSKVTVVLDRYPDRPWVVPPDVLARVAGSSS' A
#
# COMPACT_ATOMS: atom_id res chain seq x y z
N MET A 1 13.69 5.62 13.30
CA MET A 1 12.34 5.35 12.74
C MET A 1 12.55 4.54 11.48
N THR A 2 11.83 3.43 11.30
CA THR A 2 11.91 2.68 10.03
C THR A 2 11.04 3.42 9.03
N ASP A 3 11.66 4.09 8.06
CA ASP A 3 10.92 4.72 6.98
C ASP A 3 10.31 3.64 6.09
N PHE A 4 8.99 3.63 5.98
CA PHE A 4 8.29 2.79 5.03
C PHE A 4 8.47 3.40 3.65
N VAL A 5 9.17 2.67 2.77
CA VAL A 5 9.32 3.07 1.38
C VAL A 5 8.56 2.13 0.47
N ASP A 6 7.90 2.71 -0.53
CA ASP A 6 7.23 1.99 -1.59
C ASP A 6 8.25 1.23 -2.47
N TYR A 7 7.79 0.44 -3.44
CA TYR A 7 8.72 -0.35 -4.27
C TYR A 7 9.65 0.51 -5.16
N ARG A 8 9.37 1.81 -5.29
CA ARG A 8 10.18 2.80 -6.02
C ARG A 8 11.11 3.59 -5.09
N GLY A 9 11.16 3.26 -3.80
CA GLY A 9 11.96 3.96 -2.81
C GLY A 9 11.35 5.28 -2.35
N GLN A 10 10.06 5.54 -2.64
CA GLN A 10 9.37 6.74 -2.18
C GLN A 10 8.84 6.54 -0.75
N PRO A 11 8.97 7.53 0.14
CA PRO A 11 8.42 7.44 1.48
C PRO A 11 6.89 7.35 1.42
N ILE A 12 6.35 6.45 2.25
CA ILE A 12 4.94 6.22 2.49
C ILE A 12 4.57 6.79 3.86
N ALA A 13 3.57 7.65 3.88
CA ALA A 13 2.95 8.18 5.07
C ALA A 13 1.55 7.58 5.29
N VAL A 14 1.01 7.77 6.50
CA VAL A 14 -0.43 7.65 6.70
C VAL A 14 -1.13 8.65 5.79
N ASP A 15 -2.33 8.31 5.34
CA ASP A 15 -3.16 9.11 4.44
C ASP A 15 -2.71 9.22 2.98
N ASP A 16 -1.53 8.71 2.62
CA ASP A 16 -1.09 8.60 1.23
C ASP A 16 -2.03 7.74 0.39
N ARG A 17 -2.28 8.15 -0.87
CA ARG A 17 -2.87 7.25 -1.86
C ARG A 17 -1.81 6.32 -2.40
N ILE A 18 -2.18 5.06 -2.48
CA ILE A 18 -1.32 4.00 -2.98
C ILE A 18 -2.03 3.18 -4.04
N ARG A 19 -1.24 2.47 -4.83
CA ARG A 19 -1.66 1.43 -5.73
C ARG A 19 -0.90 0.15 -5.41
N ILE A 20 -1.59 -0.98 -5.35
CA ILE A 20 -0.94 -2.28 -5.24
C ILE A 20 -0.32 -2.64 -6.58
N ALA A 21 0.97 -2.92 -6.59
CA ALA A 21 1.68 -3.32 -7.80
C ALA A 21 1.06 -4.62 -8.37
N PRO A 22 0.83 -4.70 -9.69
CA PRO A 22 0.35 -5.92 -10.32
C PRO A 22 1.41 -7.01 -10.18
N THR A 23 1.20 -7.97 -9.29
CA THR A 23 2.13 -9.09 -9.08
C THR A 23 1.36 -10.39 -8.98
N ARG A 24 1.92 -11.47 -9.54
CA ARG A 24 1.27 -12.79 -9.59
C ARG A 24 1.01 -13.40 -8.21
N THR A 25 1.74 -12.97 -7.18
CA THR A 25 1.53 -13.18 -5.73
C THR A 25 2.86 -12.80 -5.06
N ARG A 26 3.11 -11.52 -4.76
CA ARG A 26 4.26 -11.18 -3.89
C ARG A 26 3.85 -11.33 -2.42
N ARG A 27 4.63 -12.09 -1.65
CA ARG A 27 4.58 -12.17 -0.17
C ARG A 27 3.17 -12.40 0.45
N GLY A 28 2.33 -13.20 -0.21
CA GLY A 28 1.00 -13.53 0.30
C GLY A 28 -0.08 -12.47 0.05
N VAL A 29 0.18 -11.48 -0.81
CA VAL A 29 -0.85 -10.58 -1.32
C VAL A 29 -1.60 -11.28 -2.46
N PRO A 30 -2.93 -11.43 -2.38
CA PRO A 30 -3.70 -12.06 -3.44
C PRO A 30 -3.58 -11.34 -4.79
N ALA A 31 -3.43 -12.11 -5.87
CA ALA A 31 -3.21 -11.57 -7.21
C ALA A 31 -4.33 -10.62 -7.69
N TYR A 32 -5.57 -10.85 -7.25
CA TYR A 32 -6.72 -10.02 -7.62
C TYR A 32 -6.69 -8.61 -7.01
N LEU A 33 -5.80 -8.35 -6.04
CA LEU A 33 -5.57 -7.01 -5.51
C LEU A 33 -4.58 -6.21 -6.38
N GLY A 34 -3.89 -6.87 -7.32
CA GLY A 34 -2.94 -6.21 -8.20
C GLY A 34 -3.62 -5.14 -9.06
N GLY A 35 -3.16 -3.90 -8.92
CA GLY A 35 -3.70 -2.75 -9.62
C GLY A 35 -4.76 -1.96 -8.86
N GLU A 36 -5.27 -2.49 -7.74
CA GLU A 36 -6.23 -1.78 -6.89
C GLU A 36 -5.57 -0.57 -6.21
N GLU A 37 -6.35 0.50 -6.07
CA GLU A 37 -5.93 1.74 -5.40
C GLU A 37 -6.63 1.89 -4.05
N GLY A 38 -6.02 2.68 -3.18
CA GLY A 38 -6.52 2.88 -1.83
C GLY A 38 -5.71 3.91 -1.06
N ARG A 39 -5.90 3.91 0.25
CA ARG A 39 -5.25 4.83 1.19
C ARG A 39 -4.56 4.08 2.31
N VAL A 40 -3.41 4.59 2.75
CA VAL A 40 -2.74 4.12 3.96
C VAL A 40 -3.50 4.61 5.18
N VAL A 41 -3.84 3.69 6.09
CA VAL A 41 -4.52 4.01 7.35
C VAL A 41 -3.64 3.81 8.57
N SER A 42 -2.58 3.00 8.45
CA SER A 42 -1.64 2.77 9.55
C SER A 42 -0.31 2.20 9.05
N LEU A 43 0.77 2.61 9.71
CA LEU A 43 2.12 2.07 9.52
C LEU A 43 2.47 1.17 10.72
N GLY A 44 2.69 -0.12 10.47
CA GLY A 44 3.09 -1.07 11.51
C GLY A 44 4.59 -1.08 11.74
N ARG A 45 5.14 -2.22 12.20
CA ARG A 45 6.60 -2.39 12.35
C ARG A 45 7.31 -2.78 11.04
N SER A 46 6.64 -3.57 10.20
CA SER A 46 7.20 -4.10 8.94
C SER A 46 6.18 -4.19 7.81
N LYS A 47 4.93 -3.82 8.07
CA LYS A 47 3.82 -3.86 7.11
C LYS A 47 3.01 -2.57 7.18
N VAL A 48 2.32 -2.29 6.09
CA VAL A 48 1.42 -1.14 5.94
C VAL A 48 -0.02 -1.65 5.94
N THR A 49 -0.89 -0.96 6.66
CA THR A 49 -2.33 -1.22 6.58
C THR A 49 -2.95 -0.23 5.62
N VAL A 50 -3.66 -0.74 4.63
CA VAL A 50 -4.33 0.05 3.59
C VAL A 50 -5.80 -0.30 3.52
N VAL A 51 -6.63 0.66 3.17
CA VAL A 51 -8.03 0.44 2.76
C VAL A 51 -8.10 0.68 1.27
N LEU A 52 -8.63 -0.29 0.52
CA LEU A 52 -8.74 -0.21 -0.94
C LEU A 52 -10.09 0.40 -1.30
N ASP A 53 -10.13 1.23 -2.34
CA ASP A 53 -11.36 1.94 -2.76
C ASP A 53 -12.48 0.97 -3.12
N ARG A 54 -12.11 -0.16 -3.72
CA ARG A 54 -13.04 -1.24 -4.07
C ARG A 54 -13.56 -2.02 -2.86
N TYR A 55 -12.85 -1.97 -1.73
CA TYR A 55 -13.15 -2.73 -0.51
C TYR A 55 -13.05 -1.82 0.73
N PRO A 56 -13.91 -0.79 0.85
CA PRO A 56 -13.78 0.25 1.87
C PRO A 56 -13.92 -0.28 3.30
N ASP A 57 -14.72 -1.34 3.50
CA ASP A 57 -14.98 -1.93 4.81
C ASP A 57 -13.91 -2.96 5.25
N ARG A 58 -12.90 -3.19 4.41
CA ARG A 58 -11.90 -4.25 4.64
C ARG A 58 -10.48 -3.70 4.57
N PRO A 59 -9.81 -3.50 5.73
CA PRO A 59 -8.40 -3.17 5.75
C PRO A 59 -7.54 -4.37 5.33
N TRP A 60 -6.47 -4.08 4.58
CA TRP A 60 -5.50 -5.05 4.10
C TRP A 60 -4.13 -4.74 4.68
N VAL A 61 -3.46 -5.76 5.23
CA VAL A 61 -2.10 -5.63 5.74
C VAL A 61 -1.13 -6.14 4.68
N VAL A 62 -0.40 -5.22 4.05
CA VAL A 62 0.47 -5.53 2.92
C VAL A 62 1.91 -5.07 3.16
N PRO A 63 2.90 -5.77 2.59
CA PRO A 63 4.28 -5.30 2.59
C PRO A 63 4.42 -3.96 1.81
N PRO A 64 5.30 -3.05 2.23
CA PRO A 64 5.49 -1.78 1.54
C PRO A 64 6.14 -1.93 0.15
N ASP A 65 6.92 -3.00 -0.07
CA ASP A 65 7.57 -3.33 -1.35
C ASP A 65 6.60 -3.80 -2.45
N VAL A 66 5.29 -3.86 -2.14
CA VAL A 66 4.23 -4.09 -3.14
C VAL A 66 3.37 -2.86 -3.38
N LEU A 67 3.64 -1.75 -2.71
CA LEU A 67 2.91 -0.49 -2.86
C LEU A 67 3.66 0.44 -3.80
N ALA A 68 2.92 1.17 -4.63
CA ALA A 68 3.38 2.38 -5.30
C ALA A 68 2.58 3.56 -4.77
N ARG A 69 3.26 4.61 -4.31
CA ARG A 69 2.60 5.88 -3.99
C ARG A 69 2.08 6.52 -5.28
N VAL A 70 0.85 7.02 -5.25
CA VAL A 70 0.24 7.74 -6.38
C VAL A 70 0.60 9.22 -6.27
N ALA A 71 1.27 9.75 -7.30
CA ALA A 71 1.69 11.15 -7.36
C ALA A 71 0.47 12.10 -7.28
N GLY A 72 0.58 13.17 -6.49
CA GLY A 72 -0.54 14.06 -6.16
C GLY A 72 -1.14 13.80 -4.77
N SER A 73 -0.69 12.74 -4.08
CA SER A 73 -0.98 12.49 -2.66
C SER A 73 -0.06 13.34 -1.78
N SER A 74 -0.15 14.66 -1.90
CA SER A 74 0.47 15.58 -0.96
C SER A 74 -0.56 15.86 0.13
N SER A 75 -0.33 15.29 1.32
CA SER A 75 -0.78 15.93 2.57
C SER A 75 0.35 16.83 3.06
#